data_AF-A0A1G7S4C8-F1
#
_entry.id   AF-A0A1G7S4C8-F1
#
_cell.length_a   1.000
_cell.length_b   1.000
_cell.length_c   1.000
_cell.angle_alpha   90.00
_cell.angle_beta   90.00
_cell.angle_gamma   90.00
#
_symmetry.space_group_name_H-M   'P 1'
#
loop_
_entity.id
_entity.type
_entity.pdbx_description
1 polymer ?
#
loop_
_entity_poly.entity_id
_entity_poly.type
_entity_poly.pdbx_seq_one_letter_code
_entity_poly.pdbx_strand_id
1 'polypeptide(L)'
;MGEARTRQNRIKGFLEQNPWCCLCGGSVAATTIEHAPPKVFFINKEVPAATHRMPACERCNNGSGPADQVAALVALIQASVHRDVPDEYMEKLMQGVQNNTPDAFSAIAEGVSSDVPLRVDGKVDFYARVEIDQRVFSGWLNPWAAKQAYALYYLHSGGEILPPTSRVMVQWFTNAHVLDEQSPDELLRALGNYGDLRQGAKNSELQYGYKWQLNGEIGCFILMLQDSSMVMLGVFHDQEQAKSFPHWTLFATNAESGIYQIQ
;
A
#
# COMPACT_ATOMS: atom_id res chain seq x y z
N MET A 1 15.37 -34.31 4.29
CA MET A 1 14.11 -34.04 3.55
C MET A 1 14.00 -32.53 3.39
N GLY A 2 14.04 -32.03 2.16
CA GLY A 2 14.44 -30.66 1.84
C GLY A 2 13.37 -29.60 2.06
N GLU A 3 13.80 -28.43 2.53
CA GLU A 3 13.02 -27.21 2.78
C GLU A 3 12.08 -26.83 1.63
N ALA A 4 12.49 -27.11 0.39
CA ALA A 4 11.69 -26.89 -0.81
C ALA A 4 10.34 -27.63 -0.79
N ARG A 5 10.31 -28.89 -0.33
CA ARG A 5 9.07 -29.69 -0.25
C ARG A 5 8.14 -29.15 0.84
N THR A 6 8.70 -28.76 1.99
CA THR A 6 7.94 -28.13 3.08
C THR A 6 7.31 -26.81 2.62
N ARG A 7 8.08 -25.99 1.88
CA ARG A 7 7.57 -24.74 1.29
C ARG A 7 6.44 -24.99 0.30
N GLN A 8 6.59 -25.94 -0.61
CA GLN A 8 5.54 -26.30 -1.58
C GLN A 8 4.26 -26.80 -0.89
N ASN A 9 4.39 -27.66 0.12
CA ASN A 9 3.23 -28.14 0.88
C ASN A 9 2.52 -27.00 1.61
N ARG A 10 3.25 -26.04 2.19
CA ARG A 10 2.67 -24.87 2.86
C ARG A 10 1.91 -23.96 1.88
N ILE A 11 2.45 -23.76 0.68
CA ILE A 11 1.79 -22.98 -0.37
C ILE A 11 0.51 -23.69 -0.82
N LYS A 12 0.61 -24.99 -1.11
CA LYS A 12 -0.53 -25.80 -1.52
C LYS A 12 -1.65 -25.77 -0.48
N GLY A 13 -1.34 -26.01 0.79
CA GLY A 13 -2.34 -25.98 1.86
C GLY A 13 -2.99 -24.61 2.05
N PHE A 14 -2.24 -23.51 1.84
CA PHE A 14 -2.81 -22.15 1.88
C PHE A 14 -3.80 -21.94 0.73
N LEU A 15 -3.46 -22.33 -0.50
CA LEU A 15 -4.33 -22.15 -1.67
C LEU A 15 -5.57 -23.08 -1.64
N GLU A 16 -5.45 -24.27 -1.07
CA GLU A 16 -6.60 -25.17 -0.84
C GLU A 16 -7.63 -24.55 0.12
N GLN A 17 -7.16 -23.82 1.13
CA GLN A 17 -8.03 -23.12 2.09
C GLN A 17 -8.55 -21.79 1.55
N ASN A 18 -7.85 -21.20 0.58
CA ASN A 18 -8.15 -19.87 0.04
C ASN A 18 -8.19 -19.95 -1.51
N PRO A 19 -9.20 -20.62 -2.09
CA PRO A 19 -9.18 -21.04 -3.49
C PRO A 19 -9.43 -19.92 -4.50
N TRP A 20 -9.86 -18.73 -4.06
CA TRP A 20 -10.28 -17.62 -4.93
C TRP A 20 -9.41 -16.39 -4.73
N CYS A 21 -9.09 -15.70 -5.83
CA CYS A 21 -8.29 -14.48 -5.78
C CYS A 21 -9.07 -13.34 -5.10
N CYS A 22 -8.58 -12.84 -3.97
CA CYS A 22 -9.26 -11.76 -3.25
C CYS A 22 -9.08 -10.38 -3.93
N LEU A 23 -8.05 -10.23 -4.77
CA LEU A 23 -7.69 -8.96 -5.41
C LEU A 23 -8.51 -8.64 -6.66
N CYS A 24 -9.19 -9.63 -7.25
CA CYS A 24 -10.04 -9.45 -8.44
C CYS A 24 -11.51 -9.77 -8.18
N GLY A 25 -11.95 -9.67 -6.93
CA GLY A 25 -13.34 -9.93 -6.54
C GLY A 25 -13.73 -11.42 -6.60
N GLY A 26 -12.77 -12.34 -6.51
CA GLY A 26 -13.05 -13.78 -6.38
C GLY A 26 -13.54 -14.47 -7.66
N SER A 27 -13.55 -13.78 -8.80
CA SER A 27 -14.08 -14.34 -10.05
C SER A 27 -13.18 -15.37 -10.72
N VAL A 28 -11.94 -15.56 -10.25
CA VAL A 28 -11.00 -16.59 -10.72
C VAL A 28 -10.25 -17.23 -9.55
N ALA A 29 -9.77 -18.46 -9.77
CA ALA A 29 -9.01 -19.21 -8.78
C ALA A 29 -7.70 -18.51 -8.40
N ALA A 30 -7.34 -18.60 -7.12
CA ALA A 30 -6.03 -18.19 -6.64
C ALA A 30 -4.99 -19.26 -7.00
N THR A 31 -3.90 -18.82 -7.65
CA THR A 31 -2.79 -19.69 -8.07
C THR A 31 -1.47 -19.29 -7.42
N THR A 32 -1.46 -18.15 -6.73
CA THR A 32 -0.27 -17.52 -6.14
C THR A 32 -0.61 -16.89 -4.79
N ILE A 33 0.42 -16.44 -4.08
CA ILE A 33 0.29 -15.76 -2.79
C ILE A 33 0.90 -14.37 -2.93
N GLU A 34 0.05 -13.34 -2.80
CA GLU A 34 0.46 -11.94 -2.76
C GLU A 34 0.87 -11.53 -1.34
N HIS A 35 1.82 -10.60 -1.22
CA HIS A 35 2.17 -9.98 0.06
C HIS A 35 1.63 -8.55 0.11
N ALA A 36 0.86 -8.24 1.15
CA ALA A 36 0.32 -6.91 1.38
C ALA A 36 0.64 -6.48 2.83
N PRO A 37 1.65 -5.62 3.05
CA PRO A 37 2.43 -4.86 2.07
C PRO A 37 3.46 -5.69 1.28
N PRO A 38 3.89 -5.19 0.10
CA PRO A 38 4.91 -5.83 -0.71
C PRO A 38 6.28 -5.78 -0.02
N LYS A 39 7.14 -6.76 -0.32
CA LYS A 39 8.44 -6.89 0.35
C LYS A 39 9.40 -5.72 0.10
N VAL A 40 9.24 -5.04 -1.03
CA VAL A 40 10.04 -3.86 -1.42
C VAL A 40 9.77 -2.65 -0.53
N PHE A 41 8.70 -2.67 0.27
CA PHE A 41 8.43 -1.64 1.27
C PHE A 41 9.33 -1.73 2.50
N PHE A 42 9.99 -2.87 2.73
CA PHE A 42 10.87 -3.07 3.87
C PHE A 42 12.32 -2.87 3.44
N ILE A 43 13.05 -2.02 4.17
CA ILE A 43 14.48 -1.79 3.98
C ILE A 43 15.19 -3.14 4.01
N ASN A 44 16.07 -3.38 3.04
CA ASN A 44 16.78 -4.65 2.81
C ASN A 44 15.87 -5.87 2.62
N LYS A 45 14.57 -5.66 2.34
CA LYS A 45 13.55 -6.72 2.27
C LYS A 45 13.49 -7.55 3.55
N GLU A 46 13.82 -6.95 4.69
CA GLU A 46 13.69 -7.55 6.01
C GLU A 46 12.23 -7.58 6.44
N VAL A 47 11.49 -8.48 5.79
CA VAL A 47 10.06 -8.65 5.92
C VAL A 47 9.79 -9.48 7.18
N PRO A 48 8.96 -9.02 8.14
CA PRO A 48 8.53 -9.84 9.25
C PRO A 48 7.87 -11.12 8.74
N ALA A 49 8.15 -12.26 9.38
CA ALA A 49 7.52 -13.55 9.05
C ALA A 49 5.98 -13.50 9.14
N ALA A 50 5.46 -12.53 9.90
CA ALA A 50 4.04 -12.22 10.04
C ALA A 50 3.44 -11.43 8.86
N THR A 51 4.21 -11.10 7.82
CA THR A 51 3.68 -10.34 6.68
C THR A 51 2.48 -11.03 6.07
N HIS A 52 1.41 -10.25 5.88
CA HIS A 52 0.14 -10.79 5.46
C HIS A 52 0.25 -11.39 4.06
N ARG A 53 -0.40 -12.53 3.90
CA ARG A 53 -0.38 -13.34 2.70
C ARG A 53 -1.81 -13.49 2.21
N MET A 54 -2.05 -13.10 0.97
CA MET A 54 -3.39 -13.10 0.39
C MET A 54 -3.46 -14.06 -0.80
N PRO A 55 -4.61 -14.74 -1.02
CA PRO A 55 -4.80 -15.54 -2.22
C PRO A 55 -4.92 -14.63 -3.44
N ALA A 56 -4.08 -14.87 -4.45
CA ALA A 56 -4.07 -14.07 -5.67
C ALA A 56 -3.99 -14.97 -6.92
N CYS A 57 -4.63 -14.55 -8.00
CA CYS A 57 -4.37 -15.11 -9.32
C CYS A 57 -3.04 -14.56 -9.86
N GLU A 58 -2.45 -15.28 -10.81
CA GLU A 58 -1.16 -14.93 -11.39
C GLU A 58 -1.13 -13.50 -11.96
N ARG A 59 -2.20 -13.07 -12.62
CA ARG A 59 -2.30 -11.71 -13.18
C ARG A 59 -2.24 -10.63 -12.10
N CYS A 60 -3.02 -10.76 -11.03
CA CYS A 60 -3.03 -9.77 -9.95
C CYS A 60 -1.69 -9.73 -9.22
N ASN A 61 -1.08 -10.89 -8.97
CA ASN A 61 0.20 -10.97 -8.30
C ASN A 61 1.35 -10.42 -9.16
N ASN A 62 1.45 -10.85 -10.42
CA ASN A 62 2.55 -10.44 -11.29
C ASN A 62 2.37 -9.04 -11.89
N GLY A 63 1.13 -8.54 -11.99
CA GLY A 63 0.82 -7.23 -12.56
C GLY A 63 1.05 -6.04 -11.62
N SER A 64 1.24 -6.28 -10.32
CA SER A 64 1.31 -5.20 -9.33
C SER A 64 2.74 -4.78 -8.93
N GLY A 65 3.76 -5.54 -9.35
CA GLY A 65 5.16 -5.30 -8.99
C GLY A 65 5.68 -3.90 -9.35
N PRO A 66 5.40 -3.36 -10.55
CA PRO A 66 5.78 -1.99 -10.89
C PRO A 66 5.20 -0.93 -9.93
N ALA A 67 3.91 -1.01 -9.62
CA ALA A 67 3.26 -0.10 -8.68
C ALA A 67 3.82 -0.24 -7.25
N ASP A 68 4.17 -1.47 -6.83
CA ASP A 68 4.82 -1.71 -5.54
C ASP A 68 6.17 -1.00 -5.42
N GLN A 69 6.98 -1.00 -6.49
CA GLN A 69 8.27 -0.31 -6.50
C GLN A 69 8.11 1.20 -6.45
N VAL A 70 7.18 1.76 -7.24
CA VAL A 70 6.90 3.21 -7.23
C VAL A 70 6.41 3.65 -5.86
N ALA A 71 5.46 2.92 -5.26
CA ALA A 71 4.93 3.25 -3.93
C ALA A 71 6.01 3.18 -2.85
N ALA A 72 6.88 2.16 -2.89
CA ALA A 72 7.99 2.05 -1.95
C ALA A 72 9.01 3.19 -2.11
N LEU A 73 9.33 3.57 -3.35
CA LEU A 73 10.25 4.68 -3.62
C LEU A 73 9.69 5.99 -3.06
N VAL A 74 8.42 6.31 -3.37
CA VAL A 74 7.77 7.53 -2.90
C VAL A 74 7.70 7.57 -1.37
N ALA A 75 7.36 6.45 -0.71
CA ALA A 75 7.32 6.40 0.75
C ALA A 75 8.71 6.63 1.38
N LEU A 76 9.77 6.04 0.81
CA LEU A 76 11.13 6.19 1.33
C LEU A 76 11.73 7.57 1.07
N ILE A 77 11.42 8.21 -0.08
CA ILE A 77 11.79 9.61 -0.33
C ILE A 77 11.18 10.49 0.76
N GLN A 78 9.90 10.32 1.08
CA GLN A 78 9.26 11.12 2.12
C GLN A 78 9.84 10.87 3.53
N ALA A 79 10.34 9.66 3.80
CA ALA A 79 10.93 9.30 5.09
C ALA A 79 12.38 9.72 5.27
N SER A 80 13.10 10.03 4.18
CA SER A 80 14.52 10.40 4.20
C SER A 80 14.86 11.60 5.10
N VAL A 81 13.86 12.44 5.40
CA VAL A 81 14.01 13.58 6.33
C VAL A 81 14.21 13.10 7.78
N HIS A 82 13.66 11.95 8.15
CA HIS A 82 13.61 11.47 9.54
C HIS A 82 14.24 10.07 9.71
N ARG A 83 14.78 9.48 8.63
CA ARG A 83 15.32 8.13 8.65
C ARG A 83 16.52 8.00 7.73
N ASP A 84 17.54 7.35 8.25
CA ASP A 84 18.66 6.85 7.47
C ASP A 84 18.21 5.65 6.62
N VAL A 85 18.14 5.84 5.31
CA VAL A 85 17.86 4.79 4.34
C VAL A 85 19.19 4.44 3.66
N PRO A 86 19.65 3.19 3.70
CA PRO A 86 20.94 2.84 3.11
C PRO A 86 21.02 3.24 1.63
N ASP A 87 22.08 3.97 1.25
CA ASP A 87 22.27 4.48 -0.12
C ASP A 87 22.16 3.36 -1.16
N GLU A 88 22.85 2.23 -0.94
CA GLU A 88 22.82 1.08 -1.85
C GLU A 88 21.39 0.52 -2.04
N TYR A 89 20.56 0.57 -1.00
CA TYR A 89 19.17 0.14 -1.09
C TYR A 89 18.34 1.14 -1.90
N MET A 90 18.50 2.44 -1.64
CA MET A 90 17.81 3.50 -2.36
C MET A 90 18.19 3.49 -3.85
N GLU A 91 19.48 3.41 -4.19
CA GLU A 91 19.98 3.34 -5.56
C GLU A 91 19.40 2.15 -6.33
N LYS A 92 19.37 0.95 -5.71
CA LYS A 92 18.77 -0.24 -6.33
C LYS A 92 17.27 -0.08 -6.56
N LEU A 93 16.56 0.56 -5.63
CA LEU A 93 15.14 0.82 -5.78
C LEU A 93 14.88 1.83 -6.91
N MET A 94 15.61 2.95 -6.94
CA MET A 94 15.56 3.94 -8.01
C MET A 94 15.84 3.32 -9.37
N GLN A 95 16.89 2.51 -9.50
CA GLN A 95 17.21 1.80 -10.74
C GLN A 95 16.09 0.83 -11.14
N GLY A 96 15.47 0.15 -10.17
CA GLY A 96 14.32 -0.73 -10.40
C GLY A 96 13.12 0.02 -10.97
N VAL A 97 12.78 1.17 -10.38
CA VAL A 97 11.69 2.05 -10.86
C VAL A 97 12.03 2.62 -12.24
N GLN A 98 13.27 3.10 -12.45
CA GLN A 98 13.71 3.62 -13.75
C GLN A 98 13.60 2.55 -14.86
N ASN A 99 13.96 1.30 -14.57
CA ASN A 99 13.95 0.23 -15.56
C ASN A 99 12.54 -0.28 -15.87
N ASN A 100 11.67 -0.37 -14.86
CA ASN A 100 10.36 -1.00 -15.00
C ASN A 100 9.24 0.01 -15.30
N THR A 101 9.39 1.26 -14.86
CA THR A 101 8.41 2.35 -14.98
C THR A 101 9.14 3.68 -15.23
N PRO A 102 9.83 3.82 -16.37
CA PRO A 102 10.66 5.00 -16.66
C PRO A 102 9.85 6.30 -16.65
N ASP A 103 8.59 6.25 -17.06
CA ASP A 103 7.65 7.37 -17.03
C ASP A 103 7.34 7.83 -15.60
N ALA A 104 7.11 6.88 -14.68
CA ALA A 104 6.93 7.18 -13.26
C ALA A 104 8.22 7.77 -12.67
N PHE A 105 9.37 7.22 -13.03
CA PHE A 105 10.67 7.70 -12.56
C PHE A 105 10.91 9.15 -13.00
N SER A 106 10.75 9.45 -14.29
CA SER A 106 10.88 10.83 -14.80
C SER A 106 9.90 11.77 -14.12
N ALA A 107 8.64 11.37 -13.93
CA ALA A 107 7.66 12.21 -13.25
C ALA A 107 8.01 12.51 -11.78
N ILE A 108 8.77 11.64 -11.12
CA ILE A 108 9.27 11.85 -9.75
C ILE A 108 10.58 12.68 -9.78
N ALA A 109 11.53 12.31 -10.64
CA ALA A 109 12.88 12.88 -10.66
C ALA A 109 12.96 14.27 -11.30
N GLU A 110 12.11 14.54 -12.29
CA GLU A 110 12.05 15.82 -13.01
C GLU A 110 10.97 16.76 -12.42
N GLY A 111 10.36 16.36 -11.30
CA GLY A 111 9.38 17.17 -10.58
C GLY A 111 9.95 18.52 -10.14
N VAL A 112 9.07 19.53 -10.04
CA VAL A 112 9.46 20.83 -9.51
C VAL A 112 9.91 20.65 -8.07
N SER A 113 11.14 21.10 -7.79
CA SER A 113 11.71 21.09 -6.45
C SER A 113 12.01 22.49 -5.95
N SER A 114 11.89 22.67 -4.64
CA SER A 114 12.28 23.90 -3.95
C SER A 114 12.95 23.55 -2.63
N ASP A 115 13.99 24.31 -2.28
CA ASP A 115 14.62 24.14 -0.98
C ASP A 115 13.72 24.73 0.10
N VAL A 116 13.38 23.90 1.09
CA VAL A 116 12.60 24.31 2.26
C VAL A 116 13.42 24.11 3.53
N PRO A 117 13.50 25.12 4.41
CA PRO A 117 14.11 24.95 5.72
C PRO A 117 13.16 24.13 6.60
N LEU A 118 13.62 22.98 7.08
CA LEU A 118 12.89 22.14 8.04
C LEU A 118 13.68 21.99 9.33
N ARG A 119 12.97 22.02 10.46
CA ARG A 119 13.54 21.72 11.76
C ARG A 119 13.41 20.23 12.04
N VAL A 120 14.54 19.52 12.05
CA VAL A 120 14.62 18.09 12.37
C VAL A 120 15.57 17.92 13.56
N ASP A 121 15.14 17.19 14.59
CA ASP A 121 15.92 16.93 15.81
C ASP A 121 16.53 18.19 16.45
N GLY A 122 15.77 19.30 16.43
CA GLY A 122 16.17 20.58 17.00
C GLY A 122 17.15 21.41 16.16
N LYS A 123 17.56 20.94 14.98
CA LYS A 123 18.40 21.67 14.02
C LYS A 123 17.59 22.09 12.79
N VAL A 124 17.90 23.25 12.21
CA VAL A 124 17.31 23.68 10.93
C VAL A 124 18.27 23.28 9.83
N ASP A 125 17.77 22.53 8.85
CA ASP A 125 18.50 22.11 7.64
C ASP A 125 17.63 22.38 6.40
N PHE A 126 18.23 22.35 5.21
CA PHE A 126 17.52 22.56 3.95
C PHE A 126 17.25 21.22 3.26
N TYR A 127 16.00 21.01 2.89
CA TYR A 127 15.55 19.80 2.20
C TYR A 127 14.85 20.17 0.89
N ALA A 128 14.96 19.30 -0.12
CA ALA A 128 14.22 19.45 -1.35
C ALA A 128 12.75 19.05 -1.12
N ARG A 129 11.83 20.00 -1.21
CA ARG A 129 10.40 19.73 -1.38
C ARG A 129 10.14 19.44 -2.85
N VAL A 130 9.74 18.21 -3.15
CA VAL A 130 9.41 17.76 -4.51
C VAL A 130 7.90 17.71 -4.69
N GLU A 131 7.38 18.37 -5.71
CA GLU A 131 5.99 18.20 -6.13
C GLU A 131 5.85 16.93 -6.95
N ILE A 132 5.05 15.98 -6.45
CA ILE A 132 4.77 14.72 -7.15
C ILE A 132 3.63 14.95 -8.14
N ASP A 133 3.90 14.67 -9.41
CA ASP A 133 2.93 14.78 -10.49
C ASP A 133 1.67 13.91 -10.23
N GLN A 134 0.49 14.45 -10.51
CA GLN A 134 -0.79 13.75 -10.34
C GLN A 134 -0.87 12.44 -11.15
N ARG A 135 -0.12 12.31 -12.25
CA ARG A 135 0.02 11.06 -13.02
C ARG A 135 0.71 9.95 -12.21
N VAL A 136 1.58 10.30 -11.27
CA VAL A 136 2.19 9.32 -10.36
C VAL A 136 1.13 8.76 -9.40
N PHE A 137 0.23 9.63 -8.91
CA PHE A 137 -0.89 9.23 -8.06
C PHE A 137 -1.87 8.33 -8.82
N SER A 138 -2.40 8.79 -9.94
CA SER A 138 -3.44 8.06 -10.69
C SER A 138 -2.90 6.78 -11.34
N GLY A 139 -1.67 6.80 -11.88
CA GLY A 139 -1.08 5.67 -12.58
C GLY A 139 -0.51 4.58 -11.67
N TRP A 140 -0.03 4.94 -10.47
CA TRP A 140 0.80 4.03 -9.67
C TRP A 140 0.39 3.97 -8.20
N LEU A 141 0.32 5.11 -7.51
CA LEU A 141 0.12 5.12 -6.06
C LEU A 141 -1.32 4.74 -5.66
N ASN A 142 -2.33 5.23 -6.39
CA ASN A 142 -3.73 4.94 -6.09
C ASN A 142 -4.11 3.49 -6.41
N PRO A 143 -3.72 2.89 -7.56
CA PRO A 143 -3.89 1.46 -7.79
C PRO A 143 -3.20 0.58 -6.74
N TRP A 144 -1.98 0.96 -6.32
CA TRP A 144 -1.28 0.29 -5.22
C TRP A 144 -2.07 0.37 -3.91
N ALA A 145 -2.51 1.57 -3.53
CA ALA A 145 -3.29 1.77 -2.31
C ALA A 145 -4.61 0.99 -2.33
N ALA A 146 -5.30 0.95 -3.48
CA ALA A 146 -6.51 0.16 -3.65
C ALA A 146 -6.23 -1.34 -3.49
N LYS A 147 -5.11 -1.86 -4.01
CA LYS A 147 -4.66 -3.24 -3.76
C LYS A 147 -4.53 -3.53 -2.27
N GLN A 148 -3.94 -2.61 -1.52
CA GLN A 148 -3.81 -2.73 -0.07
C GLN A 148 -5.18 -2.79 0.63
N ALA A 149 -6.17 -2.02 0.16
CA ALA A 149 -7.52 -2.05 0.71
C ALA A 149 -8.20 -3.41 0.51
N TYR A 150 -8.14 -3.98 -0.70
CA TYR A 150 -8.69 -5.32 -0.98
C TYR A 150 -8.03 -6.39 -0.12
N ALA A 151 -6.70 -6.33 0.02
CA ALA A 151 -5.94 -7.26 0.84
C ALA A 151 -6.29 -7.14 2.32
N LEU A 152 -6.32 -5.93 2.88
CA LEU A 152 -6.62 -5.71 4.29
C LEU A 152 -8.08 -6.00 4.62
N TYR A 153 -9.03 -5.72 3.71
CA TYR A 153 -10.40 -6.16 3.89
C TYR A 153 -10.46 -7.69 4.04
N TYR A 154 -9.88 -8.43 3.09
CA TYR A 154 -9.84 -9.90 3.14
C TYR A 154 -9.23 -10.43 4.45
N LEU A 155 -8.14 -9.79 4.91
CA LEU A 155 -7.49 -10.14 6.17
C LEU A 155 -8.42 -9.98 7.38
N HIS A 156 -9.08 -8.83 7.49
CA HIS A 156 -9.82 -8.45 8.68
C HIS A 156 -11.28 -8.92 8.69
N SER A 157 -11.83 -9.25 7.52
CA SER A 157 -13.14 -9.90 7.39
C SER A 157 -13.09 -11.41 7.67
N GLY A 158 -11.90 -11.98 7.89
CA GLY A 158 -11.74 -13.42 8.10
C GLY A 158 -11.77 -14.23 6.80
N GLY A 159 -11.35 -13.63 5.69
CA GLY A 159 -11.25 -14.28 4.38
C GLY A 159 -12.44 -14.02 3.46
N GLU A 160 -13.29 -13.03 3.76
CA GLU A 160 -14.35 -12.64 2.84
C GLU A 160 -13.79 -11.84 1.67
N ILE A 161 -14.25 -12.17 0.48
CA ILE A 161 -13.91 -11.46 -0.75
C ILE A 161 -14.96 -10.39 -1.00
N LEU A 162 -14.51 -9.16 -1.28
CA LEU A 162 -15.41 -8.07 -1.60
C LEU A 162 -16.28 -8.41 -2.82
N PRO A 163 -17.61 -8.18 -2.76
CA PRO A 163 -18.49 -8.43 -3.89
C PRO A 163 -18.14 -7.51 -5.08
N PRO A 164 -18.49 -7.87 -6.33
CA PRO A 164 -18.20 -7.06 -7.52
C PRO A 164 -18.82 -5.64 -7.51
N THR A 165 -19.87 -5.44 -6.71
CA THR A 165 -20.50 -4.13 -6.49
C THR A 165 -19.65 -3.21 -5.62
N SER A 166 -18.67 -3.75 -4.91
CA SER A 166 -17.88 -2.99 -3.95
C SER A 166 -17.03 -1.92 -4.60
N ARG A 167 -16.80 -0.84 -3.87
CA ARG A 167 -15.90 0.24 -4.26
C ARG A 167 -14.85 0.44 -3.19
N VAL A 168 -13.62 0.64 -3.66
CA VAL A 168 -12.49 1.04 -2.83
C VAL A 168 -12.22 2.51 -3.09
N MET A 169 -12.04 3.26 -2.02
CA MET A 169 -11.83 4.70 -2.04
C MET A 169 -10.42 4.97 -1.50
N VAL A 170 -9.67 5.84 -2.17
CA VAL A 170 -8.27 6.15 -1.80
C VAL A 170 -8.09 7.65 -1.63
N GLN A 171 -7.47 8.05 -0.52
CA GLN A 171 -7.01 9.41 -0.25
C GLN A 171 -5.62 9.42 0.38
N TRP A 172 -4.71 10.17 -0.20
CA TRP A 172 -3.35 10.35 0.32
C TRP A 172 -3.26 11.57 1.23
N PHE A 173 -2.48 11.43 2.30
CA PHE A 173 -2.03 12.49 3.20
C PHE A 173 -0.50 12.47 3.20
N THR A 174 0.09 13.36 2.42
CA THR A 174 1.55 13.52 2.35
C THR A 174 2.08 14.22 3.60
N ASN A 175 3.40 14.18 3.79
CA ASN A 175 4.08 14.95 4.85
C ASN A 175 3.69 16.45 4.87
N ALA A 176 3.41 17.06 3.71
CA ALA A 176 2.92 18.43 3.64
C ALA A 176 1.59 18.63 4.39
N HIS A 177 0.65 17.69 4.26
CA HIS A 177 -0.63 17.74 4.97
C HIS A 177 -0.46 17.55 6.48
N VAL A 178 0.53 16.73 6.88
CA VAL A 178 0.88 16.56 8.30
C VAL A 178 1.44 17.86 8.88
N LEU A 179 2.30 18.56 8.13
CA LEU A 179 2.86 19.85 8.54
C LEU A 179 1.79 20.95 8.64
N ASP A 180 0.77 20.91 7.78
CA ASP A 180 -0.32 21.88 7.75
C ASP A 180 -1.45 21.56 8.74
N GLU A 181 -1.27 20.60 9.66
CA GLU A 181 -2.28 20.11 10.61
C GLU A 181 -3.59 19.62 9.93
N GLN A 182 -3.50 19.18 8.68
CA GLN A 182 -4.61 18.61 7.91
C GLN A 182 -4.65 17.08 8.00
N SER A 183 -3.93 16.48 8.95
CA SER A 183 -3.95 15.03 9.17
C SER A 183 -5.33 14.58 9.69
N PRO A 184 -5.77 13.36 9.35
CA PRO A 184 -7.06 12.83 9.78
C PRO A 184 -7.00 12.35 11.25
N ASP A 185 -6.53 13.20 12.17
CA ASP A 185 -6.23 12.86 13.57
C ASP A 185 -7.45 12.36 14.34
N GLU A 186 -8.60 13.01 14.16
CA GLU A 186 -9.85 12.58 14.77
C GLU A 186 -10.25 11.18 14.28
N LEU A 187 -10.10 10.92 12.98
CA LEU A 187 -10.39 9.62 12.40
C LEU A 187 -9.39 8.56 12.87
N LEU A 188 -8.09 8.88 12.94
CA LEU A 188 -7.06 8.02 13.51
C LEU A 188 -7.37 7.64 14.96
N ARG A 189 -7.93 8.56 15.76
CA ARG A 189 -8.37 8.28 17.14
C ARG A 189 -9.65 7.45 17.17
N ALA A 190 -10.54 7.63 16.20
CA ALA A 190 -11.80 6.89 16.10
C ALA A 190 -11.61 5.42 15.67
N LEU A 191 -10.56 5.11 14.89
CA LEU A 191 -10.23 3.73 14.54
C LEU A 191 -9.62 2.99 15.75
N GLY A 192 -10.36 2.01 16.26
CA GLY A 192 -10.02 1.29 17.48
C GLY A 192 -9.00 0.16 17.32
N ASN A 193 -8.88 -0.41 16.11
CA ASN A 193 -7.99 -1.53 15.87
C ASN A 193 -6.67 -1.07 15.25
N TYR A 194 -5.58 -1.71 15.68
CA TYR A 194 -4.24 -1.50 15.14
C TYR A 194 -3.72 -2.82 14.60
N GLY A 195 -3.17 -2.78 13.39
CA GLY A 195 -2.45 -3.87 12.79
C GLY A 195 -0.98 -3.52 12.63
N ASP A 196 -0.12 -4.36 13.20
CA ASP A 196 1.33 -4.27 13.05
C ASP A 196 1.93 -5.54 12.47
N LEU A 197 3.13 -5.39 11.92
CA LEU A 197 3.95 -6.50 11.47
C LEU A 197 5.05 -6.72 12.50
N ARG A 198 4.72 -7.45 13.57
CA ARG A 198 5.68 -7.85 14.62
C ARG A 198 6.20 -9.26 14.40
N GLN A 199 7.51 -9.45 14.54
CA GLN A 199 8.14 -10.76 14.64
C GLN A 199 9.13 -10.80 15.80
N GLY A 200 8.71 -11.34 16.95
CA GLY A 200 9.55 -11.37 18.15
C GLY A 200 9.92 -9.96 18.60
N ALA A 201 11.21 -9.68 18.73
CA ALA A 201 11.72 -8.34 19.06
C ALA A 201 11.90 -7.42 17.83
N LYS A 202 11.79 -7.95 16.59
CA LYS A 202 11.85 -7.13 15.38
C LYS A 202 10.49 -6.48 15.14
N ASN A 203 10.50 -5.16 15.10
CA ASN A 203 9.33 -4.33 14.90
C ASN A 203 9.47 -3.55 13.58
N SER A 204 8.53 -3.72 12.66
CA SER A 204 8.46 -2.97 11.40
C SER A 204 7.39 -1.87 11.44
N GLU A 205 6.82 -1.54 12.59
CA GLU A 205 5.81 -0.50 12.77
C GLU A 205 6.21 0.83 12.15
N LEU A 206 7.49 1.19 12.28
CA LEU A 206 8.01 2.43 11.73
C LEU A 206 8.13 2.41 10.20
N GLN A 207 8.06 1.24 9.55
CA GLN A 207 8.11 1.09 8.09
C GLN A 207 6.71 0.90 7.49
N TYR A 208 5.86 0.13 8.16
CA TYR A 208 4.49 -0.12 7.77
C TYR A 208 3.64 -0.46 9.01
N GLY A 209 2.66 0.40 9.28
CA GLY A 209 1.60 0.14 10.25
C GLY A 209 0.26 0.54 9.66
N TYR A 210 -0.83 0.10 10.27
CA TYR A 210 -2.15 0.57 9.87
C TYR A 210 -3.15 0.50 11.01
N LYS A 211 -4.14 1.39 10.96
CA LYS A 211 -5.35 1.32 11.77
C LYS A 211 -6.51 0.85 10.92
N TRP A 212 -7.48 0.20 11.53
CA TRP A 212 -8.64 -0.28 10.80
C TRP A 212 -9.91 -0.38 11.66
N GLN A 213 -11.04 -0.34 10.98
CA GLN A 213 -12.36 -0.65 11.52
C GLN A 213 -13.21 -1.26 10.41
N LEU A 214 -13.92 -2.35 10.74
CA LEU A 214 -14.99 -2.89 9.91
C LEU A 214 -16.33 -2.66 10.60
N ASN A 215 -17.36 -2.35 9.83
CA ASN A 215 -18.75 -2.22 10.28
C ASN A 215 -19.69 -2.76 9.20
N GLY A 216 -19.82 -4.09 9.14
CA GLY A 216 -20.63 -4.76 8.13
C GLY A 216 -20.13 -4.44 6.72
N GLU A 217 -20.91 -3.67 5.98
CA GLU A 217 -20.67 -3.33 4.57
C GLU A 217 -19.63 -2.23 4.34
N ILE A 218 -19.14 -1.60 5.41
CA ILE A 218 -18.16 -0.51 5.34
C ILE A 218 -16.89 -0.89 6.09
N GLY A 219 -15.76 -0.70 5.43
CA GLY A 219 -14.42 -0.79 6.02
C GLY A 219 -13.67 0.53 5.91
N CYS A 220 -12.90 0.87 6.93
CA CYS A 220 -11.97 1.99 6.90
C CYS A 220 -10.59 1.51 7.35
N PHE A 221 -9.56 1.90 6.60
CA PHE A 221 -8.17 1.63 6.93
C PHE A 221 -7.37 2.92 6.79
N ILE A 222 -6.40 3.12 7.67
CA ILE A 222 -5.40 4.18 7.53
C ILE A 222 -4.03 3.52 7.58
N LEU A 223 -3.33 3.54 6.45
CA LEU A 223 -1.95 3.08 6.35
C LEU A 223 -1.02 4.20 6.84
N MET A 224 -0.04 3.85 7.65
CA MET A 224 1.07 4.70 8.06
C MET A 224 2.34 4.12 7.43
N LEU A 225 2.95 4.88 6.54
CA LEU A 225 4.02 4.43 5.66
C LEU A 225 5.30 5.18 6.02
N GLN A 226 6.32 4.42 6.44
CA GLN A 226 7.65 4.92 6.79
C GLN A 226 7.66 6.07 7.82
N ASP A 227 6.61 6.20 8.63
CA ASP A 227 6.40 7.29 9.60
C ASP A 227 6.40 8.70 8.98
N SER A 228 6.12 8.81 7.68
CA SER A 228 6.21 10.07 6.93
C SER A 228 4.98 10.38 6.09
N SER A 229 4.16 9.38 5.79
CA SER A 229 2.96 9.54 4.99
C SER A 229 1.83 8.64 5.45
N MET A 230 0.61 9.05 5.15
CA MET A 230 -0.58 8.29 5.46
C MET A 230 -1.47 8.12 4.24
N VAL A 231 -2.15 6.99 4.16
CA VAL A 231 -3.15 6.72 3.12
C VAL A 231 -4.41 6.24 3.78
N MET A 232 -5.51 6.94 3.55
CA MET A 232 -6.82 6.51 3.98
C MET A 232 -7.48 5.70 2.86
N LEU A 233 -8.04 4.57 3.26
CA LEU A 233 -8.73 3.62 2.41
C LEU A 233 -10.15 3.42 2.94
N GLY A 234 -11.14 3.68 2.09
CA GLY A 234 -12.53 3.31 2.34
C GLY A 234 -12.90 2.09 1.53
N VAL A 235 -13.70 1.21 2.10
CA VAL A 235 -14.26 0.03 1.44
C VAL A 235 -15.77 0.08 1.63
N PHE A 236 -16.52 -0.03 0.54
CA PHE A 236 -17.98 -0.01 0.55
C PHE A 236 -18.49 -1.19 -0.27
N HIS A 237 -19.41 -2.00 0.25
CA HIS A 237 -20.00 -3.12 -0.51
C HIS A 237 -20.98 -2.64 -1.58
N ASP A 238 -21.60 -1.48 -1.36
CA ASP A 238 -22.53 -0.83 -2.27
C ASP A 238 -21.90 0.41 -2.91
N GLN A 239 -21.99 0.49 -4.24
CA GLN A 239 -21.52 1.63 -5.01
C GLN A 239 -22.26 2.93 -4.66
N GLU A 240 -23.54 2.88 -4.30
CA GLU A 240 -24.28 4.11 -3.99
C GLU A 240 -23.76 4.80 -2.73
N GLN A 241 -23.29 4.03 -1.74
CA GLN A 241 -22.65 4.59 -0.54
C GLN A 241 -21.35 5.33 -0.89
N ALA A 242 -20.54 4.76 -1.81
CA ALA A 242 -19.29 5.38 -2.23
C ALA A 242 -19.48 6.72 -2.96
N LYS A 243 -20.62 6.92 -3.66
CA LYS A 243 -20.94 8.18 -4.35
C LYS A 243 -21.14 9.37 -3.42
N SER A 244 -21.33 9.14 -2.12
CA SER A 244 -21.42 10.23 -1.13
C SER A 244 -20.09 10.95 -0.88
N PHE A 245 -18.97 10.46 -1.45
CA PHE A 245 -17.62 11.03 -1.32
C PHE A 245 -17.04 11.46 -2.68
N PRO A 246 -17.57 12.52 -3.31
CA PRO A 246 -17.29 12.86 -4.72
C PRO A 246 -15.86 13.33 -5.02
N HIS A 247 -15.07 13.68 -4.00
CA HIS A 247 -13.70 14.19 -4.17
C HIS A 247 -12.63 13.11 -4.15
N TRP A 248 -13.03 11.85 -3.99
CA TRP A 248 -12.09 10.76 -3.76
C TRP A 248 -11.91 9.92 -5.01
N THR A 249 -10.73 9.30 -5.12
CA THR A 249 -10.46 8.38 -6.22
C THR A 249 -11.09 7.03 -5.89
N LEU A 250 -12.04 6.60 -6.73
CA LEU A 250 -12.76 5.34 -6.57
C LEU A 250 -12.16 4.26 -7.47
N PHE A 251 -12.16 3.03 -6.96
CA PHE A 251 -11.65 1.84 -7.61
C PHE A 251 -12.68 0.71 -7.57
N ALA A 252 -12.69 -0.07 -8.64
CA ALA A 252 -13.38 -1.35 -8.72
C ALA A 252 -12.39 -2.44 -9.14
N THR A 253 -12.83 -3.69 -9.10
CA THR A 253 -12.00 -4.79 -9.57
C THR A 253 -12.77 -5.92 -10.24
N ASN A 254 -12.12 -6.59 -11.20
CA ASN A 254 -12.58 -7.82 -11.82
C ASN A 254 -11.39 -8.64 -12.38
N ALA A 255 -11.63 -9.88 -12.82
CA ALA A 255 -10.60 -10.76 -13.35
C ALA A 255 -9.95 -10.30 -14.67
N GLU A 256 -10.64 -9.52 -15.49
CA GLU A 256 -10.16 -9.05 -16.79
C GLU A 256 -9.25 -7.83 -16.62
N SER A 257 -9.78 -6.77 -16.02
CA SER A 257 -9.13 -5.48 -15.86
C SER A 257 -8.22 -5.39 -14.63
N GLY A 258 -8.45 -6.20 -13.59
CA GLY A 258 -7.74 -6.06 -12.31
C GLY A 258 -8.32 -4.95 -11.50
N ILE A 259 -7.49 -4.21 -10.78
CA ILE A 259 -7.92 -3.02 -10.05
C ILE A 259 -7.86 -1.86 -11.03
N TYR A 260 -8.97 -1.16 -11.20
CA TYR A 260 -9.09 -0.04 -12.13
C TYR A 260 -9.87 1.10 -11.48
N GLN A 261 -9.46 2.32 -11.82
CA GLN A 261 -10.13 3.52 -11.38
C GLN A 261 -11.49 3.65 -12.09
N ILE A 262 -12.51 4.11 -11.36
CA ILE A 262 -13.81 4.47 -11.91
C ILE A 262 -14.03 5.98 -11.77
N GLN A 263 -14.81 6.54 -12.70
CA GLN A 263 -15.20 7.95 -12.70
C GLN A 263 -16.35 8.21 -11.74
#